data_AF-A0A382F9W2-F1
#
_entry.id   AF-A0A382F9W2-F1
#
_cell.length_a   1.000
_cell.length_b   1.000
_cell.length_c   1.000
_cell.angle_alpha   90.00
_cell.angle_beta   90.00
_cell.angle_gamma   90.00
#
_symmetry.space_group_name_H-M   'P 1'
#
loop_
_entity.id
_entity.type
_entity.pdbx_description
1 polymer ?
#
loop_
_entity_poly.entity_id
_entity_poly.type
_entity_poly.pdbx_seq_one_letter_code
_entity_poly.pdbx_strand_id
1 'polypeptide(L)' 'MRLSGKCPSCEMDFDGPPGHWVGSVGMNTILCVILLLLTIVVSTLLLWPNLKVIPMLLPALIVGFVSPIFLYP' A
#
# COMPACT_ATOMS: atom_id res chain seq x y z
N MET A 1 -7.24 29.58 2.14
CA MET A 1 -7.63 29.70 0.71
C MET A 1 -8.52 28.52 0.34
N ARG A 2 -9.77 28.75 -0.04
CA ARG A 2 -10.62 27.73 -0.66
C ARG A 2 -10.46 27.87 -2.17
N LEU A 3 -9.96 26.84 -2.84
CA LEU A 3 -9.96 26.76 -4.29
C LEU A 3 -11.43 26.63 -4.73
N SER A 4 -11.96 27.66 -5.40
CA SER A 4 -13.26 27.56 -6.04
C SER A 4 -13.15 26.51 -7.14
N GLY A 5 -14.08 25.55 -7.20
CA GLY A 5 -14.14 24.53 -8.25
C GLY A 5 -14.41 25.09 -9.65
N LYS A 6 -14.50 26.42 -9.78
CA LYS A 6 -14.79 27.14 -11.02
C LYS A 6 -13.75 28.18 -11.33
N CYS A 7 -13.44 28.34 -12.61
CA CYS A 7 -12.58 29.40 -13.09
C CYS A 7 -13.27 30.77 -12.94
N PRO A 8 -12.65 31.79 -12.31
CA PRO A 8 -13.27 33.10 -12.12
C PRO A 8 -13.38 33.93 -13.42
N SER A 9 -12.74 33.51 -14.51
CA SER A 9 -12.75 34.23 -15.79
C SER A 9 -13.73 33.66 -16.82
N CYS A 10 -14.08 32.38 -16.71
CA CYS A 10 -14.91 31.69 -17.71
C CYS A 10 -15.96 30.74 -17.12
N GLU A 11 -16.08 30.69 -15.78
CA GLU A 11 -17.06 29.89 -15.02
C GLU A 11 -17.08 28.38 -15.29
N MET A 12 -16.11 27.86 -16.04
CA MET A 12 -15.97 26.42 -16.28
C MET A 12 -15.59 25.68 -15.00
N ASP A 13 -16.19 24.51 -14.80
CA ASP A 13 -15.85 23.58 -13.72
C ASP A 13 -14.47 22.96 -13.96
N PHE A 14 -13.66 22.89 -12.91
CA PHE A 14 -12.40 22.16 -12.93
C PHE A 14 -12.69 20.66 -12.81
N ASP A 15 -12.50 19.90 -13.88
CA ASP A 15 -12.44 18.44 -13.82
C ASP A 15 -11.18 18.02 -13.03
N GLY A 16 -11.34 17.82 -11.73
CA GLY A 16 -10.30 17.23 -10.90
C GLY A 16 -10.19 15.75 -11.26
N PRO A 17 -9.02 15.24 -11.71
CA PRO A 17 -8.83 13.80 -11.83
C PRO A 17 -9.13 13.18 -10.46
N PRO A 18 -9.72 11.97 -10.41
CA PRO A 18 -10.17 11.39 -9.16
C PRO A 18 -8.94 10.87 -8.39
N GLY A 19 -8.14 11.79 -7.84
CA GLY A 19 -6.90 11.54 -7.12
C GLY A 19 -7.11 10.70 -5.86
N HIS A 20 -8.36 10.52 -5.43
CA HIS A 20 -8.69 9.60 -4.34
C HIS A 20 -8.30 8.16 -4.68
N TRP A 21 -8.41 7.71 -5.94
CA TRP A 21 -8.10 6.32 -6.31
C TRP A 21 -6.60 6.09 -6.37
N VAL A 22 -5.85 7.08 -6.87
CA VAL A 22 -4.38 7.01 -6.92
C VAL A 22 -3.80 7.05 -5.50
N GLY A 23 -4.37 7.89 -4.63
CA GLY A 23 -4.00 7.96 -3.23
C GLY A 23 -4.30 6.68 -2.45
N SER A 24 -5.48 6.07 -2.65
CA SER A 24 -5.87 4.84 -1.94
C SER A 24 -5.02 3.65 -2.36
N VAL A 25 -4.78 3.47 -3.67
CA VAL A 25 -3.90 2.40 -4.18
C VAL A 25 -2.46 2.61 -3.71
N GLY A 26 -1.97 3.85 -3.75
CA GLY A 26 -0.63 4.20 -3.28
C GLY A 26 -0.44 3.90 -1.80
N MET A 27 -1.36 4.33 -0.95
CA MET A 27 -1.31 4.07 0.49
C MET A 27 -1.39 2.57 0.80
N ASN A 28 -2.29 1.84 0.14
CA ASN A 28 -2.41 0.39 0.28
C ASN A 28 -1.07 -0.30 -0.05
N THR A 29 -0.44 0.10 -1.16
CA THR A 29 0.85 -0.46 -1.60
C THR A 29 1.96 -0.20 -0.59
N ILE A 30 2.07 1.02 -0.06
CA ILE A 30 3.07 1.39 0.96
C ILE A 30 2.91 0.51 2.20
N LEU A 31 1.68 0.36 2.70
CA LEU A 31 1.40 -0.45 3.89
C LEU A 31 1.70 -1.94 3.63
N CYS A 32 1.34 -2.47 2.47
CA CYS A 32 1.66 -3.85 2.08
C CYS A 32 3.18 -4.10 2.06
N VAL A 33 3.94 -3.18 1.47
CA VAL A 33 5.41 -3.30 1.41
C VAL A 33 6.02 -3.28 2.81
N ILE A 34 5.55 -2.39 3.69
CA ILE A 34 6.03 -2.33 5.08
C ILE A 34 5.75 -3.65 5.81
N LEU A 35 4.52 -4.19 5.70
CA LEU A 35 4.15 -5.45 6.33
C LEU A 35 4.98 -6.63 5.80
N LEU A 36 5.20 -6.68 4.49
CA LEU A 36 5.98 -7.75 3.87
C LEU A 36 7.45 -7.69 4.32
N LEU A 37 8.05 -6.49 4.37
CA LEU A 37 9.40 -6.29 4.90
C LEU A 37 9.51 -6.73 6.36
N LEU A 38 8.57 -6.32 7.22
CA LEU A 38 8.54 -6.74 8.62
C LEU A 38 8.44 -8.26 8.74
N THR A 39 7.61 -8.90 7.91
CA THR A 39 7.43 -10.36 7.92
C THR A 39 8.73 -11.08 7.56
N ILE A 40 9.47 -10.58 6.56
CA ILE A 40 10.77 -11.15 6.18
C ILE A 40 11.79 -10.97 7.30
N VAL A 41 11.89 -9.77 7.89
CA VAL A 41 12.83 -9.48 8.98
C VAL A 41 12.55 -10.37 10.19
N VAL A 42 11.30 -10.45 10.62
CA VAL A 42 10.89 -11.30 11.74
C VAL A 42 11.16 -12.77 11.45
N SER A 43 10.77 -13.27 10.27
CA SER A 43 11.06 -14.66 9.88
C SER A 43 12.57 -14.95 9.84
N THR A 44 13.38 -13.97 9.44
CA THR A 44 14.84 -14.08 9.46
C THR A 44 15.41 -14.17 10.85
N LEU A 45 14.95 -13.33 11.77
CA LEU A 45 15.40 -13.35 13.15
C LEU A 45 14.99 -14.65 13.86
N LEU A 46 13.81 -15.20 13.58
CA LEU A 46 13.36 -16.46 14.20
C LEU A 46 14.12 -17.69 13.70
N LEU A 47 14.51 -17.74 12.43
CA LEU A 47 15.13 -18.91 11.83
C LEU A 47 16.66 -18.91 11.91
N TRP A 48 17.27 -17.80 12.33
CA TRP A 48 18.71 -17.73 12.48
C TRP A 48 19.19 -18.71 13.58
N PRO A 49 20.21 -19.56 13.36
CA PRO A 49 21.16 -19.62 12.23
C PRO A 49 20.76 -20.51 11.04
N ASN A 50 19.74 -21.35 11.18
CA ASN A 50 19.33 -22.30 10.14
C ASN A 50 18.27 -21.69 9.21
N LEU A 51 18.74 -20.86 8.27
CA LEU A 51 17.91 -20.20 7.27
C LEU A 51 17.30 -21.22 6.29
N LYS A 52 16.08 -21.67 6.57
CA LYS A 52 15.29 -22.51 5.67
C LYS A 52 14.33 -21.64 4.87
N VAL A 53 14.37 -21.74 3.55
CA VAL A 53 13.60 -20.89 2.63
C VAL A 53 12.09 -21.07 2.79
N ILE A 54 11.61 -22.32 2.85
CA ILE A 54 10.17 -22.64 2.91
C ILE A 54 9.45 -21.96 4.09
N PRO A 55 9.93 -22.07 5.35
CA PRO A 55 9.29 -21.43 6.50
C PRO A 55 9.38 -19.89 6.50
N MET A 56 10.23 -19.27 5.67
CA MET A 56 10.24 -17.80 5.47
C MET A 56 9.32 -17.38 4.32
N LEU A 57 9.27 -18.19 3.26
CA LEU A 57 8.50 -17.93 2.06
C LEU A 57 7.00 -17.99 2.34
N LEU A 58 6.55 -19.01 3.07
CA LEU A 58 5.13 -19.20 3.42
C LEU A 58 4.50 -17.94 4.07
N PRO A 59 5.03 -17.40 5.18
CA PRO A 59 4.44 -16.22 5.80
C PRO A 59 4.53 -14.98 4.91
N ALA A 60 5.63 -14.78 4.17
CA ALA A 60 5.77 -13.64 3.26
C ALA A 60 4.74 -13.69 2.11
N LEU A 61 4.45 -14.89 1.58
CA LEU A 61 3.49 -15.09 0.51
C LEU A 61 2.06 -14.91 1.00
N ILE A 62 1.75 -15.40 2.21
CA ILE A 62 0.45 -15.16 2.86
C ILE A 62 0.24 -13.66 3.06
N VAL A 63 1.22 -12.96 3.66
CA VAL A 63 1.10 -11.52 3.91
C VAL A 63 0.96 -10.74 2.61
N GLY A 64 1.78 -11.02 1.60
CA GLY A 64 1.70 -10.33 0.30
C GLY A 64 0.39 -10.55 -0.45
N PHE A 65 -0.29 -11.68 -0.24
CA PHE A 65 -1.59 -11.95 -0.87
C PHE A 65 -2.76 -11.36 -0.05
N VAL A 66 -2.69 -11.46 1.26
CA VAL A 66 -3.78 -11.06 2.18
C VAL A 66 -3.79 -9.56 2.42
N SER A 67 -2.62 -8.93 2.60
CA SER A 67 -2.55 -7.50 2.94
C SER A 67 -3.21 -6.57 1.91
N PRO A 68 -3.03 -6.72 0.58
CA PRO A 68 -3.66 -5.79 -0.38
C PRO A 68 -5.18 -5.92 -0.41
N ILE A 69 -5.73 -7.09 -0.09
CA ILE A 69 -7.18 -7.34 -0.07
C ILE A 69 -7.82 -6.70 1.18
N PHE A 70 -7.16 -6.84 2.34
CA PHE A 70 -7.68 -6.32 3.61
C PHE A 70 -7.47 -4.83 3.81
N LEU A 71 -6.43 -4.24 3.21
CA LEU A 71 -6.08 -2.83 3.38
C LEU A 71 -6.65 -1.93 2.27
N TYR A 72 -7.27 -2.51 1.24
CA TYR A 72 -7.97 -1.73 0.23
C TYR A 72 -9.32 -1.24 0.78
N PRO A 73 -9.60 0.08 0.76
CA PRO A 73 -10.89 0.63 1.19
C PRO A 73 -12.02 0.37 0.19
#